data_AF-A0A6P2FRG2-F1
#
_entry.id   AF-A0A6P2FRG2-F1
#
_cell.length_a   1.000
_cell.length_b   1.000
_cell.length_c   1.000
_cell.angle_alpha   90.00
_cell.angle_beta   90.00
_cell.angle_gamma   90.00
#
_symmetry.space_group_name_H-M   'P 1'
#
loop_
_entity.id
_entity.type
_entity.pdbx_description
1 polymer ?
#
loop_
_entity_poly.entity_id
_entity_poly.type
_entity_poly.pdbx_seq_one_letter_code
_entity_poly.pdbx_strand_id
1 'polypeptide(L)'
;MVSDFVRGMAMMRKHDPQTQEDGFGLVKRVAAEHADELVVAHSEEADPGLRNWLLELLVEAQSPEALPIFARALELDATRHWGEAGLLKLNTKEARAVLWRHGQNQF
;
A
#
# COMPACT_ATOMS: atom_id res chain seq x y z
N MET A 1 17.70 -15.66 -11.30
CA MET A 1 16.82 -14.67 -11.98
C MET A 1 16.36 -13.70 -10.91
N VAL A 2 16.40 -12.39 -11.18
CA VAL A 2 15.84 -11.37 -10.28
C VAL A 2 14.32 -11.44 -10.39
N SER A 3 13.59 -11.42 -9.28
CA SER A 3 12.12 -11.45 -9.28
C SER A 3 11.55 -10.15 -9.88
N ASP A 4 10.33 -10.23 -10.42
CA ASP A 4 9.64 -9.05 -10.95
C ASP A 4 9.39 -8.00 -9.86
N PHE A 5 9.23 -8.44 -8.60
CA PHE A 5 9.16 -7.55 -7.44
C PHE A 5 10.42 -6.69 -7.30
N VAL A 6 11.60 -7.33 -7.18
CA VAL A 6 12.87 -6.61 -6.98
C VAL A 6 13.17 -5.70 -8.18
N ARG A 7 12.90 -6.18 -9.40
CA ARG A 7 13.07 -5.38 -10.62
C ARG A 7 12.13 -4.17 -10.62
N GLY A 8 10.85 -4.37 -10.34
CA GLY A 8 9.85 -3.31 -10.30
C GLY A 8 10.18 -2.25 -9.24
N MET A 9 10.55 -2.67 -8.03
CA MET A 9 10.99 -1.78 -6.95
C MET A 9 12.21 -0.93 -7.35
N ALA A 10 13.17 -1.50 -8.08
CA ALA A 10 14.33 -0.76 -8.57
C ALA A 10 13.97 0.27 -9.66
N MET A 11 12.95 -0.03 -10.49
CA MET A 11 12.45 0.86 -11.53
C MET A 11 11.64 2.02 -10.95
N MET A 12 10.78 1.77 -9.95
CA MET A 12 10.00 2.79 -9.25
C MET A 12 10.86 3.87 -8.56
N ARG A 13 12.10 3.55 -8.20
CA ARG A 13 13.07 4.49 -7.60
C ARG A 13 13.84 5.35 -8.61
N LYS A 14 13.61 5.18 -9.92
CA LYS A 14 14.25 6.00 -10.96
C LYS A 14 13.55 7.36 -11.08
N HIS A 15 14.21 8.34 -11.69
CA HIS A 15 13.65 9.68 -11.90
C HIS A 15 12.90 9.84 -13.24
N ASP A 16 12.82 8.77 -14.03
CA ASP A 16 12.07 8.78 -15.30
C ASP A 16 10.63 8.29 -15.06
N PRO A 17 9.59 9.12 -15.31
CA PRO A 17 8.20 8.78 -14.98
C PRO A 17 7.71 7.49 -15.63
N GLN A 18 8.05 7.25 -16.90
CA GLN A 18 7.63 6.03 -17.60
C GLN A 18 8.24 4.78 -16.95
N THR A 19 9.55 4.83 -16.65
CA THR A 19 10.23 3.75 -15.95
C THR A 19 9.61 3.48 -14.59
N GLN A 20 9.21 4.53 -13.87
CA GLN A 20 8.55 4.37 -12.58
C GLN A 20 7.19 3.66 -12.73
N GLU A 21 6.34 4.10 -13.65
CA GLU A 21 5.03 3.50 -13.92
C GLU A 21 5.14 2.03 -14.39
N ASP A 22 6.11 1.74 -15.27
CA ASP A 22 6.40 0.37 -15.70
C ASP A 22 6.81 -0.50 -14.50
N GLY A 23 7.63 0.06 -13.61
CA GLY A 23 8.03 -0.59 -12.36
C GLY A 23 6.84 -0.89 -11.44
N PHE A 24 5.96 0.09 -11.26
CA PHE A 24 4.72 -0.08 -10.51
C PHE A 24 3.86 -1.19 -11.11
N GLY A 25 3.70 -1.21 -12.43
CA GLY A 25 2.96 -2.25 -13.15
C GLY A 25 3.53 -3.65 -12.95
N LEU A 26 4.86 -3.79 -12.86
CA LEU A 26 5.50 -5.07 -12.53
C LEU A 26 5.18 -5.50 -11.10
N VAL A 27 5.39 -4.62 -10.11
CA VAL A 27 5.12 -4.96 -8.70
C VAL A 27 3.64 -5.28 -8.49
N LYS A 28 2.72 -4.54 -9.11
CA LYS A 28 1.28 -4.76 -8.99
C LYS A 28 0.85 -6.18 -9.37
N ARG A 29 1.46 -6.77 -10.40
CA ARG A 29 1.13 -8.14 -10.85
C ARG A 29 1.50 -9.22 -9.83
N VAL A 30 2.51 -8.96 -9.01
CA VAL A 30 3.05 -9.91 -8.04
C VAL A 30 2.82 -9.46 -6.59
N ALA A 31 2.02 -8.41 -6.38
CA ALA A 31 1.88 -7.73 -5.10
C ALA A 31 1.37 -8.66 -3.98
N ALA A 32 0.39 -9.52 -4.29
CA ALA A 32 -0.16 -10.47 -3.32
C ALA A 32 0.86 -11.53 -2.87
N GLU A 33 1.77 -11.94 -3.76
CA GLU A 33 2.82 -12.94 -3.47
C GLU A 33 3.97 -12.34 -2.64
N HIS A 34 4.14 -11.02 -2.71
CA HIS A 34 5.22 -10.27 -2.05
C HIS A 34 4.70 -9.28 -1.00
N ALA A 35 3.57 -9.59 -0.37
CA ALA A 35 2.92 -8.66 0.54
C ALA A 35 3.78 -8.29 1.77
N ASP A 36 4.49 -9.25 2.35
CA ASP A 36 5.41 -9.00 3.46
C ASP A 36 6.55 -8.04 3.04
N GLU A 37 7.08 -8.23 1.83
CA GLU A 37 8.12 -7.36 1.28
C GLU A 37 7.58 -5.95 1.00
N LEU A 38 6.32 -5.82 0.56
CA LEU A 38 5.65 -4.53 0.40
C LEU A 38 5.44 -3.81 1.73
N VAL A 39 5.09 -4.54 2.81
CA VAL A 39 4.93 -3.98 4.16
C VAL A 39 6.26 -3.40 4.66
N VAL A 40 7.35 -4.15 4.48
CA VAL A 40 8.70 -3.68 4.84
C VAL A 40 9.08 -2.47 3.98
N ALA A 41 8.93 -2.58 2.66
CA ALA A 41 9.26 -1.49 1.73
C ALA A 41 8.51 -0.20 2.06
N HIS A 42 7.21 -0.26 2.33
CA HIS A 42 6.43 0.91 2.71
C HIS A 42 6.90 1.53 4.04
N SER A 43 7.30 0.70 5.00
CA SER A 43 7.71 1.16 6.34
C SER A 43 9.09 1.83 6.35
N GLU A 44 9.98 1.42 5.44
CA GLU A 44 11.34 1.97 5.31
C GLU A 44 11.42 3.15 4.32
N GLU A 45 10.40 3.35 3.47
CA GLU A 45 10.43 4.35 2.42
C GLU A 45 10.27 5.78 2.95
N ALA A 46 11.21 6.64 2.57
CA ALA A 46 11.26 8.04 2.97
C ALA A 46 10.69 8.97 1.90
N ASP A 47 10.73 8.58 0.62
CA ASP A 47 10.15 9.37 -0.46
C ASP A 47 8.61 9.34 -0.38
N PRO A 48 7.93 10.50 -0.20
CA PRO A 48 6.49 10.52 -0.03
C PRO A 48 5.71 10.03 -1.26
N GLY A 49 6.25 10.24 -2.47
CA GLY A 49 5.61 9.80 -3.71
C GLY A 49 5.64 8.28 -3.84
N LEU A 50 6.81 7.68 -3.63
CA LEU A 50 6.99 6.25 -3.67
C LEU A 50 6.22 5.56 -2.53
N ARG A 51 6.19 6.15 -1.34
CA ARG A 51 5.38 5.63 -0.23
C ARG A 51 3.89 5.60 -0.55
N ASN A 52 3.38 6.58 -1.30
CA ASN A 52 1.99 6.59 -1.76
C ASN A 52 1.70 5.46 -2.77
N TRP A 53 2.63 5.21 -3.71
CA TRP A 53 2.52 4.07 -4.62
C TRP A 53 2.60 2.72 -3.91
N LEU A 54 3.47 2.59 -2.91
CA LEU A 54 3.55 1.37 -2.09
C LEU A 54 2.26 1.14 -1.29
N LEU A 55 1.62 2.21 -0.84
CA LEU A 55 0.32 2.11 -0.18
C LEU A 55 -0.77 1.61 -1.13
N GLU A 56 -0.81 2.08 -2.38
CA GLU A 56 -1.70 1.53 -3.42
C GLU A 56 -1.41 0.04 -3.69
N LEU A 57 -0.13 -0.35 -3.80
CA LEU A 57 0.26 -1.75 -4.02
C LEU A 57 -0.16 -2.65 -2.86
N LEU A 58 -0.08 -2.16 -1.61
CA LEU A 58 -0.60 -2.88 -0.44
C LEU A 58 -2.12 -3.08 -0.53
N VAL A 59 -2.87 -2.08 -1.02
CA VAL A 59 -4.33 -2.21 -1.25
C VAL A 59 -4.61 -3.32 -2.27
N GLU A 60 -3.79 -3.44 -3.32
CA GLU A 60 -3.92 -4.52 -4.32
C GLU A 60 -3.51 -5.89 -3.79
N ALA A 61 -2.49 -5.95 -2.93
CA ALA A 61 -2.02 -7.19 -2.31
C ALA A 61 -3.05 -7.82 -1.36
N GLN A 62 -3.94 -7.01 -0.75
CA GLN A 62 -4.99 -7.47 0.15
C GLN A 62 -4.49 -8.32 1.34
N SER A 63 -3.29 -8.03 1.82
CA SER A 63 -2.67 -8.74 2.93
C SER A 63 -3.21 -8.25 4.28
N PRO A 64 -3.72 -9.14 5.16
CA PRO A 64 -4.14 -8.78 6.50
C PRO A 64 -3.05 -8.05 7.32
N GLU A 65 -1.79 -8.35 7.05
CA GLU A 65 -0.59 -7.75 7.65
C GLU A 65 -0.50 -6.24 7.38
N ALA A 66 -1.11 -5.74 6.31
CA ALA A 66 -1.17 -4.32 5.97
C ALA A 66 -2.24 -3.55 6.78
N LEU A 67 -3.07 -4.22 7.58
CA LEU A 67 -4.14 -3.59 8.36
C LEU A 67 -3.65 -2.43 9.24
N PRO A 68 -2.54 -2.53 10.00
CA PRO A 68 -2.04 -1.42 10.81
C PRO A 68 -1.62 -0.21 9.95
N ILE A 69 -1.10 -0.46 8.74
CA ILE A 69 -0.72 0.59 7.79
C ILE A 69 -1.98 1.34 7.31
N PHE A 70 -3.02 0.61 6.90
CA PHE A 70 -4.27 1.26 6.47
C PHE A 70 -4.99 1.99 7.60
N ALA A 71 -5.00 1.43 8.81
CA ALA A 71 -5.55 2.09 9.98
C ALA A 71 -4.82 3.41 10.27
N ARG A 72 -3.49 3.44 10.14
CA ARG A 72 -2.72 4.68 10.30
C ARG A 72 -2.97 5.67 9.15
N ALA A 73 -3.06 5.19 7.92
CA ALA A 73 -3.34 6.02 6.74
C ALA A 73 -4.70 6.70 6.81
N LEU A 74 -5.69 6.06 7.45
CA LEU A 74 -7.03 6.58 7.67
C LEU A 74 -7.06 7.86 8.54
N GLU A 75 -6.09 8.01 9.44
CA GLU A 75 -5.99 9.16 10.36
C GLU A 75 -5.41 10.43 9.70
N LEU A 76 -4.87 10.33 8.49
CA LEU A 76 -4.19 11.43 7.80
C LEU A 76 -4.92 11.77 6.50
N ASP A 77 -5.33 13.02 6.31
CA ASP A 77 -6.12 13.44 5.14
C ASP A 77 -5.49 13.06 3.80
N ALA A 78 -4.16 13.23 3.67
CA ALA A 78 -3.44 12.95 2.43
C ALA A 78 -3.46 11.46 2.02
N THR A 79 -3.66 10.54 2.96
CA THR A 79 -3.66 9.08 2.71
C THR A 79 -4.98 8.41 3.08
N ARG A 80 -5.97 9.19 3.53
CA ARG A 80 -7.25 8.70 4.06
C ARG A 80 -7.94 7.77 3.07
N HIS A 81 -7.99 8.17 1.80
CA HIS A 81 -8.68 7.39 0.76
C HIS A 81 -8.06 6.01 0.55
N TRP A 82 -6.73 5.87 0.69
CA TRP A 82 -6.06 4.58 0.62
C TRP A 82 -6.29 3.74 1.87
N GLY A 83 -6.28 4.38 3.05
CA GLY A 83 -6.66 3.71 4.30
C GLY A 83 -8.06 3.12 4.22
N GLU A 84 -9.04 3.88 3.73
CA GLU A 84 -10.41 3.43 3.51
C GLU A 84 -10.46 2.28 2.49
N ALA A 85 -9.85 2.47 1.31
CA ALA A 85 -9.85 1.47 0.25
C ALA A 85 -9.22 0.14 0.69
N GLY A 86 -8.09 0.20 1.40
CA GLY A 86 -7.41 -0.97 1.94
C GLY A 86 -8.25 -1.72 2.96
N LEU A 87 -8.82 -1.02 3.95
CA LEU A 87 -9.68 -1.63 4.96
C LEU A 87 -10.95 -2.23 4.35
N LEU A 88 -11.55 -1.57 3.36
CA LEU A 88 -12.70 -2.06 2.62
C LEU A 88 -12.37 -3.33 1.82
N LYS A 89 -11.24 -3.37 1.11
CA LYS A 89 -10.81 -4.56 0.36
C LYS A 89 -10.45 -5.73 1.28
N LEU A 90 -9.76 -5.48 2.39
CA LEU A 90 -9.43 -6.53 3.37
C LEU A 90 -10.68 -7.22 3.91
N ASN A 91 -11.74 -6.46 4.19
CA ASN A 91 -13.03 -6.95 4.64
C ASN A 91 -12.95 -7.99 5.79
N THR A 92 -11.96 -7.86 6.66
CA THR A 92 -11.86 -8.66 7.89
C THR A 92 -12.74 -8.06 8.98
N LYS A 93 -12.98 -8.79 10.06
CA LYS A 93 -13.75 -8.28 11.20
C LYS A 93 -13.04 -7.06 11.81
N GLU A 94 -11.72 -7.14 11.90
CA GLU A 94 -10.84 -6.11 12.43
C GLU A 94 -10.87 -4.86 11.55
N ALA A 95 -10.80 -5.01 10.22
CA ALA A 95 -10.86 -3.89 9.29
C ALA A 95 -12.20 -3.15 9.35
N ARG A 96 -13.32 -3.89 9.40
CA ARG A 96 -14.66 -3.31 9.60
C ARG A 96 -14.78 -2.56 10.93
N ALA A 97 -14.18 -3.10 12.00
CA ALA A 97 -14.18 -2.43 13.30
C ALA A 97 -13.38 -1.12 13.28
N VAL A 98 -12.27 -1.05 12.55
CA VAL A 98 -11.51 0.20 12.35
C VAL A 98 -12.37 1.24 11.62
N LEU A 99 -12.96 0.89 10.47
CA LEU A 99 -13.83 1.78 9.71
C LEU A 99 -15.00 2.30 10.53
N TRP A 100 -15.67 1.41 11.28
CA TRP A 100 -16.79 1.78 12.14
C TRP A 100 -16.36 2.80 13.22
N ARG A 101 -15.26 2.53 13.95
CA ARG A 101 -14.76 3.45 14.98
C ARG A 101 -14.38 4.81 14.40
N HIS A 102 -13.70 4.81 13.26
CA HIS A 102 -13.31 6.05 12.60
C HIS A 102 -14.54 6.89 12.23
N GLY A 103 -15.60 6.28 11.68
CA GLY A 103 -16.84 6.98 11.36
C GLY A 103 -17.60 7.55 12.56
N GLN A 104 -17.46 6.96 13.76
CA GLN A 104 -18.05 7.50 14.99
C GLN A 104 -17.32 8.76 15.50
N ASN A 105 -16.04 8.93 15.18
CA ASN A 105 -15.20 10.04 15.66
C ASN A 105 -15.26 11.31 14.77
N GLN A 106 -16.08 11.29 13.71
CA GLN A 106 -16.20 12.39 12.73
C GLN A 106 -17.42 13.31 13.00
N PHE A 107 -18.07 13.17 14.16
CA PHE A 107 -19.21 13.97 14.63
C PHE A 107 -18.89 14.61 15.98
#